data_AF-A0A177EQ01-F1
#
_entry.id   AF-A0A177EQ01-F1
#
_cell.length_a   1.000
_cell.length_b   1.000
_cell.length_c   1.000
_cell.angle_alpha   90.00
_cell.angle_beta   90.00
_cell.angle_gamma   90.00
#
_symmetry.space_group_name_H-M   'P 1'
#
loop_
_entity.id
_entity.type
_entity.pdbx_description
1 polymer ?
#
loop_
_entity_poly.entity_id
_entity_poly.type
_entity_poly.pdbx_seq_one_letter_code
_entity_poly.pdbx_strand_id
1 'polypeptide(L)'
;MKSHDDPSIPVLTDRGLIYATRPMTPELSGAPVVTDFGQMRPMLPLSTDWWMPDLDRAPEILLKLPWGFPVDVWSVGIMMLERLEGRNIVDPIDRVNNHYVLPLALAQYIAYLGPPALAIVEQETFLTLIRGIMTWDAEARLTANEALLHGWMMRAYGQML
;
A
#
# COMPACT_ATOMS: atom_id res chain seq x y z
N MET A 1 8.90 22.36 -18.04
CA MET A 1 9.30 21.03 -18.56
C MET A 1 10.70 21.17 -19.14
N LYS A 2 11.75 20.77 -18.40
CA LYS A 2 13.15 20.92 -18.85
C LYS A 2 13.59 19.67 -19.61
N SER A 3 14.28 19.88 -20.74
CA SER A 3 14.57 18.83 -21.71
C SER A 3 15.61 17.83 -21.20
N HIS A 4 15.56 16.63 -21.79
CA HIS A 4 16.47 15.51 -21.59
C HIS A 4 17.94 15.80 -22.03
N ASP A 5 18.21 17.01 -22.54
CA ASP A 5 19.43 17.30 -23.31
C ASP A 5 20.62 17.77 -22.47
N ASP A 6 20.47 17.89 -21.14
CA ASP A 6 21.55 18.38 -20.25
C ASP A 6 21.61 17.64 -18.89
N PRO A 7 22.10 16.38 -18.86
CA PRO A 7 22.22 15.60 -17.63
C PRO A 7 23.28 16.19 -16.68
N SER A 8 23.09 16.00 -15.36
CA SER A 8 24.12 16.34 -14.36
C SER A 8 25.39 15.55 -14.65
N ILE A 9 26.56 16.15 -14.38
CA ILE A 9 27.83 15.41 -14.39
C ILE A 9 27.72 14.27 -13.37
N PRO A 10 27.80 12.99 -13.80
CA PRO A 10 27.70 11.86 -12.89
C PRO A 10 29.01 11.68 -12.11
N VAL A 11 28.90 11.17 -10.90
CA VAL A 11 30.02 10.68 -10.10
C VAL A 11 30.18 9.19 -10.34
N LEU A 12 31.35 8.77 -10.81
CA LEU A 12 31.71 7.36 -10.91
C LEU A 12 32.07 6.83 -9.52
N THR A 13 31.38 5.77 -9.11
CA THR A 13 31.71 4.99 -7.91
C THR A 13 32.00 3.54 -8.30
N ASP A 14 32.61 2.79 -7.38
CA ASP A 14 32.84 1.33 -7.56
C ASP A 14 31.54 0.53 -7.76
N ARG A 15 30.38 1.14 -7.50
CA ARG A 15 29.04 0.56 -7.63
C ARG A 15 28.26 1.09 -8.84
N GLY A 16 28.86 1.95 -9.66
CA GLY A 16 28.23 2.55 -10.85
C GLY A 16 28.14 4.07 -10.82
N LEU A 17 27.41 4.61 -11.79
CA LEU A 17 27.22 6.06 -12.00
C LEU A 17 26.14 6.60 -11.05
N ILE A 18 26.48 7.64 -10.28
CA ILE A 18 25.55 8.33 -9.39
C ILE A 18 25.37 9.77 -9.87
N TYR A 19 24.12 10.21 -10.08
CA TYR A 19 23.81 11.59 -10.46
C TYR A 19 23.44 12.41 -9.22
N ALA A 20 23.92 13.65 -9.14
CA ALA A 20 23.54 14.55 -8.06
C ALA A 20 22.05 14.93 -8.15
N THR A 21 21.34 14.88 -7.02
CA THR A 21 19.95 15.34 -6.88
C THR A 21 19.84 16.81 -7.28
N ARG A 22 18.91 17.13 -8.19
CA ARG A 22 18.66 18.51 -8.61
C ARG A 22 17.44 19.08 -7.87
N PRO A 23 17.45 20.38 -7.50
CA PRO A 23 16.26 21.03 -6.98
C PRO A 23 15.16 21.03 -8.04
N MET A 24 14.05 20.37 -7.73
CA MET A 24 12.85 20.39 -8.56
C MET A 24 12.05 21.64 -8.20
N THR A 25 12.11 22.68 -9.02
CA THR A 25 11.14 23.78 -8.97
C THR A 25 9.87 23.30 -9.67
N PRO A 26 8.76 23.03 -8.96
CA PRO A 26 7.53 22.61 -9.60
C PRO A 26 6.97 23.80 -10.38
N GLU A 27 7.16 23.80 -11.69
CA GLU A 27 6.41 24.66 -12.59
C GLU A 27 4.96 24.15 -12.59
N LEU A 28 4.06 24.87 -11.91
CA LEU A 28 2.63 24.54 -11.74
C LEU A 28 1.83 24.44 -13.06
N SER A 29 2.46 24.61 -14.22
CA SER A 29 1.81 24.67 -15.54
C SER A 29 2.22 23.53 -16.49
N GLY A 30 2.92 22.49 -16.02
CA GLY A 30 3.32 21.35 -16.84
C GLY A 30 2.28 20.22 -16.83
N ALA A 31 2.23 19.43 -17.91
CA ALA A 31 1.54 18.15 -17.88
C ALA A 31 2.24 17.21 -16.87
N PRO A 32 1.51 16.47 -16.02
CA PRO A 32 2.12 15.50 -15.12
C PRO A 32 2.80 14.40 -15.94
N VAL A 33 4.04 14.07 -15.60
CA VAL A 33 4.81 12.99 -16.20
C VAL A 33 5.11 11.99 -15.10
N VAL A 34 4.77 10.72 -15.33
CA VAL A 34 5.15 9.64 -14.41
C VAL A 34 6.65 9.44 -14.49
N THR A 35 7.30 9.46 -13.34
CA THR A 35 8.75 9.30 -13.20
C THR A 35 9.07 8.15 -12.25
N ASP A 36 10.34 7.77 -12.19
CA ASP A 36 10.85 6.72 -11.30
C ASP A 36 10.32 5.31 -11.61
N PHE A 37 10.84 4.73 -12.69
CA PHE A 37 10.60 3.34 -13.06
C PHE A 37 11.60 2.37 -12.40
N GLY A 38 12.32 2.77 -11.35
CA GLY A 38 13.29 1.90 -10.66
C GLY A 38 12.66 0.65 -10.03
N GLN A 39 11.35 0.68 -9.92
CA GLN A 39 10.47 -0.33 -9.35
C GLN A 39 9.55 -0.96 -10.44
N MET A 40 9.72 -0.69 -11.73
CA MET A 40 8.87 -1.32 -12.74
C MET A 40 9.10 -2.83 -12.83
N ARG A 41 8.05 -3.59 -13.14
CA ARG A 41 8.10 -5.06 -13.26
C ARG A 41 7.34 -5.55 -14.50
N PRO A 42 7.71 -6.71 -15.06
CA PRO A 42 6.92 -7.36 -16.09
C PRO A 42 5.51 -7.68 -15.57
N MET A 43 4.52 -7.54 -16.44
CA MET A 43 3.10 -7.81 -16.13
C MET A 43 2.83 -9.26 -15.72
N LEU A 44 3.56 -10.19 -16.33
CA LEU A 44 3.42 -11.62 -16.12
C LEU A 44 4.78 -12.26 -15.84
N PRO A 45 4.84 -13.27 -14.95
CA PRO A 45 3.72 -13.79 -14.14
C PRO A 45 3.22 -12.79 -13.08
N LEU A 46 2.00 -12.99 -12.56
CA LEU A 46 1.47 -12.14 -11.48
C LEU A 46 2.42 -12.18 -10.27
N SER A 47 2.58 -11.02 -9.65
CA SER A 47 3.43 -10.89 -8.46
C SER A 47 2.62 -11.22 -7.20
N THR A 48 3.31 -11.67 -6.15
CA THR A 48 2.69 -12.05 -4.86
C THR A 48 3.46 -11.48 -3.67
N ASP A 49 4.56 -10.79 -3.93
CA ASP A 49 5.46 -10.23 -2.95
C ASP A 49 4.99 -8.85 -2.47
N TRP A 50 5.75 -8.29 -1.54
CA TRP A 50 5.48 -7.01 -0.89
C TRP A 50 5.81 -5.85 -1.85
N TRP A 51 4.82 -4.99 -2.10
CA TRP A 51 4.90 -3.92 -3.08
C TRP A 51 4.19 -2.64 -2.60
N MET A 52 4.54 -1.51 -3.20
CA MET A 52 4.00 -0.17 -2.95
C MET A 52 4.39 0.46 -1.59
N PRO A 53 4.41 1.80 -1.50
CA PRO A 53 4.44 2.52 -0.23
C PRO A 53 3.26 2.11 0.68
N ASP A 54 3.43 2.27 1.98
CA ASP A 54 2.44 1.86 2.98
C ASP A 54 1.08 2.55 2.84
N LEU A 55 1.07 3.82 2.42
CA LEU A 55 -0.16 4.62 2.32
C LEU A 55 -0.96 4.31 1.06
N ASP A 56 -0.28 3.89 -0.01
CA ASP A 56 -0.88 3.69 -1.33
C ASP A 56 -1.17 2.21 -1.63
N ARG A 57 -1.00 1.33 -0.66
CA ARG A 57 -0.99 -0.11 -0.94
C ARG A 57 -2.38 -0.63 -1.30
N ALA A 58 -2.46 -1.26 -2.46
CA ALA A 58 -3.69 -1.93 -2.90
C ALA A 58 -4.09 -3.07 -1.94
N PRO A 59 -5.40 -3.33 -1.78
CA PRO A 59 -5.90 -4.36 -0.87
C PRO A 59 -5.33 -5.74 -1.23
N GLU A 60 -5.21 -6.11 -2.51
CA GLU A 60 -4.61 -7.39 -2.91
C GLU A 60 -3.17 -7.58 -2.41
N ILE A 61 -2.34 -6.53 -2.37
CA ILE A 61 -0.97 -6.61 -1.85
C ILE A 61 -0.98 -6.72 -0.32
N LEU A 62 -1.90 -6.02 0.35
CA LEU A 62 -2.12 -6.13 1.80
C LEU A 62 -2.58 -7.54 2.20
N LEU A 63 -3.47 -8.13 1.41
CA LEU A 63 -4.06 -9.45 1.64
C LEU A 63 -3.18 -10.61 1.11
N LYS A 64 -2.01 -10.31 0.52
CA LYS A 64 -1.10 -11.32 -0.08
C LYS A 64 -1.75 -12.16 -1.18
N LEU A 65 -2.59 -11.52 -1.98
CA LEU A 65 -3.18 -12.09 -3.18
C LEU A 65 -2.28 -11.80 -4.39
N PRO A 66 -2.34 -12.64 -5.45
CA PRO A 66 -1.69 -12.33 -6.71
C PRO A 66 -2.17 -10.98 -7.26
N TRP A 67 -1.22 -10.13 -7.64
CA TRP A 67 -1.47 -8.77 -8.09
C TRP A 67 -0.79 -8.50 -9.44
N GLY A 68 -1.33 -7.53 -10.17
CA GLY A 68 -0.85 -7.08 -11.48
C GLY A 68 -1.08 -5.57 -11.64
N PHE A 69 -1.16 -5.06 -12.87
CA PHE A 69 -1.33 -3.61 -13.12
C PHE A 69 -2.49 -2.89 -12.42
N PRO A 70 -3.61 -3.51 -11.98
CA PRO A 70 -4.66 -2.77 -11.27
C PRO A 70 -4.17 -2.05 -10.01
N VAL A 71 -3.06 -2.50 -9.41
CA VAL A 71 -2.46 -1.84 -8.24
C VAL A 71 -1.97 -0.42 -8.57
N ASP A 72 -1.57 -0.14 -9.81
CA ASP A 72 -1.18 1.20 -10.26
C ASP A 72 -2.39 2.13 -10.40
N VAL A 73 -3.56 1.57 -10.74
CA VAL A 73 -4.82 2.34 -10.78
C VAL A 73 -5.29 2.67 -9.37
N TRP A 74 -5.07 1.75 -8.42
CA TRP A 74 -5.35 1.98 -7.01
C TRP A 74 -4.54 3.16 -6.46
N SER A 75 -3.21 3.19 -6.64
CA SER A 75 -2.38 4.30 -6.17
C SER A 75 -2.79 5.65 -6.77
N VAL A 76 -3.14 5.68 -8.07
CA VAL A 76 -3.69 6.89 -8.69
C VAL A 76 -4.98 7.34 -8.01
N GLY A 77 -5.87 6.40 -7.65
CA GLY A 77 -7.08 6.68 -6.89
C GLY A 77 -6.81 7.25 -5.50
N ILE A 78 -5.89 6.65 -4.74
CA ILE A 78 -5.45 7.16 -3.44
C ILE A 78 -4.90 8.59 -3.59
N MET A 79 -3.96 8.81 -4.50
CA MET A 79 -3.37 10.12 -4.78
C MET A 79 -4.41 11.18 -5.13
N MET A 80 -5.42 10.84 -5.93
CA MET A 80 -6.52 11.77 -6.25
C MET A 80 -7.34 12.13 -5.00
N LEU A 81 -7.68 11.14 -4.18
CA LEU A 81 -8.46 11.36 -2.95
C LEU A 81 -7.68 12.20 -1.94
N GLU A 82 -6.40 11.92 -1.74
CA GLU A 82 -5.54 12.71 -0.85
C GLU A 82 -5.46 14.16 -1.32
N ARG A 83 -5.37 14.38 -2.63
CA ARG A 83 -5.30 15.72 -3.19
C ARG A 83 -6.60 16.50 -3.00
N LEU A 84 -7.74 15.82 -3.07
CA LEU A 84 -9.08 16.39 -2.84
C LEU A 84 -9.33 16.70 -1.36
N GLU A 85 -8.93 15.80 -0.45
CA GLU A 85 -9.12 16.01 0.99
C GLU A 85 -8.07 16.94 1.61
N GLY A 86 -6.91 17.11 0.97
CA GLY A 86 -5.79 17.89 1.50
C GLY A 86 -5.08 17.21 2.69
N ARG A 87 -5.30 15.91 2.87
CA ARG A 87 -4.69 15.06 3.90
C ARG A 87 -4.59 13.62 3.37
N ASN A 88 -3.78 12.80 4.04
CA ASN A 88 -3.76 11.36 3.77
C ASN A 88 -5.12 10.75 4.14
N ILE A 89 -5.64 9.90 3.26
CA ILE A 89 -6.92 9.22 3.50
C ILE A 89 -6.80 8.02 4.44
N VAL A 90 -5.59 7.45 4.51
CA VAL A 90 -5.24 6.39 5.43
C VAL A 90 -4.06 6.81 6.29
N ASP A 91 -4.12 6.46 7.56
CA ASP A 91 -3.05 6.57 8.53
C ASP A 91 -3.00 5.26 9.31
N PRO A 92 -2.42 4.21 8.72
CA PRO A 92 -2.39 2.89 9.33
C PRO A 92 -1.23 2.74 10.31
N ILE A 93 -0.66 3.85 10.81
CA ILE A 93 0.46 3.82 11.75
C ILE A 93 -0.08 3.90 13.18
N ASP A 94 0.24 2.89 13.98
CA ASP A 94 0.05 3.00 15.43
C ASP A 94 1.04 4.01 16.00
N ARG A 95 0.52 5.10 16.57
CA ARG A 95 1.34 6.17 17.13
C ARG A 95 2.08 5.76 18.41
N VAL A 96 1.65 4.69 19.08
CA VAL A 96 2.30 4.18 20.30
C VAL A 96 3.56 3.40 19.94
N ASN A 97 3.48 2.49 18.98
CA ASN A 97 4.58 1.61 18.59
C ASN A 97 5.29 2.00 17.29
N ASN A 98 4.79 3.03 16.59
CA ASN A 98 5.28 3.55 15.31
C ASN A 98 5.39 2.49 14.21
N HIS A 99 4.43 1.55 14.18
CA HIS A 99 4.41 0.44 13.22
C HIS A 99 3.13 0.45 12.38
N TYR A 100 3.23 -0.10 11.18
CA TYR A 100 2.11 -0.32 10.29
C TYR A 100 1.16 -1.36 10.86
N VAL A 101 -0.14 -1.03 10.96
CA VAL A 101 -1.19 -1.92 11.48
C VAL A 101 -2.18 -2.25 10.36
N LEU A 102 -2.02 -3.45 9.78
CA LEU A 102 -2.87 -3.94 8.70
C LEU A 102 -4.40 -3.85 8.97
N PRO A 103 -4.92 -4.22 10.17
CA PRO A 103 -6.33 -4.06 10.49
C PRO A 103 -6.82 -2.62 10.45
N LEU A 104 -5.96 -1.67 10.83
CA LEU A 104 -6.29 -0.25 10.82
C LEU A 104 -6.42 0.25 9.38
N ALA A 105 -5.50 -0.14 8.50
CA ALA A 105 -5.58 0.15 7.07
C ALA A 105 -6.88 -0.38 6.45
N LEU A 106 -7.21 -1.65 6.72
CA LEU A 106 -8.42 -2.27 6.20
C LEU A 106 -9.69 -1.61 6.74
N ALA A 107 -9.72 -1.27 8.03
CA ALA A 107 -10.85 -0.56 8.63
C ALA A 107 -11.05 0.81 7.97
N GLN A 108 -9.97 1.55 7.68
CA GLN A 108 -10.04 2.83 6.99
C GLN A 108 -10.54 2.67 5.55
N TYR A 109 -10.08 1.66 4.81
CA TYR A 109 -10.61 1.36 3.47
C TYR A 109 -12.09 1.00 3.51
N ILE A 110 -12.52 0.17 4.46
CA ILE A 110 -13.94 -0.19 4.61
C ILE A 110 -14.77 1.04 4.98
N ALA A 111 -14.26 1.93 5.83
CA ALA A 111 -14.94 3.15 6.20
C ALA A 111 -15.16 4.10 5.02
N TYR A 112 -14.19 4.17 4.09
CA TYR A 112 -14.28 5.04 2.92
C TYR A 112 -15.03 4.42 1.73
N LEU A 113 -14.76 3.15 1.41
CA LEU A 113 -15.23 2.48 0.19
C LEU A 113 -16.41 1.53 0.42
N GLY A 114 -16.75 1.25 1.69
CA GLY A 114 -17.68 0.20 2.07
C GLY A 114 -17.02 -1.19 2.14
N PRO A 115 -17.80 -2.23 2.49
CA PRO A 115 -17.27 -3.57 2.64
C PRO A 115 -16.74 -4.12 1.30
N PRO A 116 -15.62 -4.88 1.31
CA PRO A 116 -15.06 -5.46 0.09
C PRO A 116 -16.04 -6.43 -0.57
N ALA A 117 -15.96 -6.54 -1.90
CA ALA A 117 -16.76 -7.49 -2.67
C ALA A 117 -16.51 -8.93 -2.19
N LEU A 118 -17.56 -9.74 -2.05
CA LEU A 118 -17.51 -11.10 -1.49
C LEU A 118 -16.43 -11.99 -2.12
N ALA A 119 -16.09 -11.79 -3.39
CA ALA A 119 -15.03 -12.54 -4.09
C ALA A 119 -13.62 -12.35 -3.48
N ILE A 120 -13.33 -11.19 -2.89
CA ILE A 120 -12.08 -10.94 -2.13
C ILE A 120 -12.15 -11.61 -0.75
N VAL A 121 -13.37 -11.77 -0.25
CA VAL A 121 -13.69 -12.27 1.09
C VAL A 121 -13.72 -13.81 1.14
N GLU A 122 -13.73 -14.52 0.01
CA GLU A 122 -13.78 -15.99 -0.05
C GLU A 122 -12.55 -16.73 0.52
N GLN A 123 -11.55 -16.02 1.06
CA GLN A 123 -10.55 -16.65 1.93
C GLN A 123 -11.19 -17.09 3.25
N GLU A 124 -11.40 -18.40 3.41
CA GLU A 124 -11.82 -19.09 4.65
C GLU A 124 -11.21 -18.48 5.92
N THR A 125 -9.91 -18.16 5.89
CA THR A 125 -9.16 -17.58 7.01
C THR A 125 -9.44 -16.09 7.26
N PHE A 126 -9.78 -15.32 6.24
CA PHE A 126 -10.19 -13.93 6.39
C PHE A 126 -11.62 -13.87 6.96
N LEU A 127 -12.51 -14.73 6.48
CA LEU A 127 -13.87 -14.84 7.00
C LEU A 127 -13.91 -15.27 8.46
N THR A 128 -13.05 -16.19 8.89
CA THR A 128 -12.96 -16.56 10.31
C THR A 128 -12.51 -15.39 11.18
N LEU A 129 -11.57 -14.57 10.70
CA LEU A 129 -11.17 -13.35 11.40
C LEU A 129 -12.34 -12.36 11.52
N ILE A 130 -12.99 -12.03 10.40
CA ILE A 130 -14.09 -11.06 10.38
C ILE A 130 -15.27 -11.54 11.22
N ARG A 131 -15.61 -12.83 11.16
CA ARG A 131 -16.67 -13.41 12.01
C ARG A 131 -16.31 -13.29 13.50
N GLY A 132 -15.06 -13.55 13.87
CA GLY A 132 -14.60 -13.38 15.24
C GLY A 132 -14.63 -11.93 15.72
N ILE A 133 -14.25 -10.97 14.87
CA ILE A 133 -14.29 -9.52 15.19
C ILE A 133 -15.73 -9.00 15.25
N MET A 134 -16.60 -9.47 14.35
CA MET A 134 -17.99 -9.03 14.24
C MET A 134 -18.99 -9.93 14.99
N THR A 135 -18.51 -10.72 15.96
CA THR A 135 -19.39 -11.56 16.78
C THR A 135 -20.31 -10.68 17.62
N TRP A 136 -21.62 -10.96 17.57
CA TRP A 136 -22.64 -10.16 18.28
C TRP A 136 -22.48 -10.27 19.80
N ASP A 137 -22.17 -11.47 20.30
CA ASP A 137 -21.82 -11.71 21.69
C ASP A 137 -20.48 -11.04 22.03
N ALA A 138 -20.48 -10.16 23.04
CA ALA A 138 -19.31 -9.40 23.44
C ALA A 138 -18.24 -10.28 24.14
N GLU A 139 -18.64 -11.35 24.83
CA GLU A 139 -17.70 -12.25 25.51
C GLU A 139 -17.04 -13.23 24.54
N ALA A 140 -17.73 -13.58 23.45
CA ALA A 140 -17.21 -14.43 22.39
C ALA A 140 -16.51 -13.66 21.25
N ARG A 141 -16.50 -12.32 21.31
CA ARG A 141 -15.87 -11.46 20.30
C ARG A 141 -14.36 -11.44 20.49
N LEU A 142 -13.63 -11.57 19.38
CA LEU A 142 -12.17 -11.43 19.39
C LEU A 142 -11.77 -10.05 19.93
N THR A 143 -10.86 -10.06 20.89
CA THR A 143 -10.16 -8.86 21.34
C THR A 143 -9.16 -8.41 20.28
N ALA A 144 -8.69 -7.16 20.38
CA ALA A 144 -7.68 -6.63 19.46
C ALA A 144 -6.42 -7.52 19.42
N ASN A 145 -5.97 -8.04 20.57
CA ASN A 145 -4.80 -8.91 20.63
C ASN A 145 -5.04 -10.27 19.95
N GLU A 146 -6.20 -10.89 20.15
CA GLU A 146 -6.54 -12.18 19.50
C GLU A 146 -6.75 -12.02 17.99
N ALA A 147 -7.33 -10.90 17.56
CA ALA A 147 -7.45 -10.55 16.16
C ALA A 147 -6.06 -10.39 15.51
N LEU A 148 -5.12 -9.69 16.18
CA LEU A 148 -3.73 -9.54 15.72
C LEU A 148 -3.00 -10.88 15.60
N LEU A 149 -3.30 -11.83 16.48
CA LEU A 149 -2.70 -13.17 16.48
C LEU A 149 -3.44 -14.19 15.59
N HIS A 150 -4.54 -13.80 14.94
CA HIS A 150 -5.31 -14.71 14.11
C HIS A 150 -4.48 -15.25 12.94
N GLY A 151 -4.68 -16.52 12.56
CA GLY A 151 -3.85 -17.19 11.55
C GLY A 151 -3.83 -16.53 10.17
N TRP A 152 -4.81 -15.67 9.86
CA TRP A 152 -4.79 -14.79 8.69
C TRP A 152 -3.83 -13.60 8.88
N MET A 153 -3.94 -12.92 10.02
CA MET A 153 -3.10 -11.78 10.41
C MET A 153 -1.62 -12.18 10.58
N MET A 154 -1.36 -13.30 11.25
CA MET A 154 0.01 -13.79 11.46
C MET A 154 0.68 -14.25 10.16
N ARG A 155 -0.08 -14.70 9.16
CA ARG A 155 0.47 -15.01 7.84
C ARG A 155 0.96 -13.76 7.11
N ALA A 156 0.27 -12.64 7.31
CA ALA A 156 0.67 -11.35 6.76
C ALA A 156 1.90 -10.75 7.47
N TYR A 157 2.01 -10.93 8.79
CA TYR A 157 3.13 -10.42 9.61
C TYR A 157 4.38 -11.31 9.60
N GLY A 158 4.24 -12.63 9.61
CA GLY A 158 5.35 -13.58 9.72
C GLY A 158 6.27 -13.67 8.50
N GLN A 159 5.94 -13.00 7.40
CA GLN A 159 6.79 -12.87 6.21
C GLN A 159 7.39 -11.46 6.05
N MET A 160 7.27 -10.62 7.08
CA MET A 160 7.83 -9.26 7.13
C MET A 160 9.14 -9.18 7.95
N LEU A 161 9.62 -10.32 8.48
CA LEU A 161 10.93 -10.55 9.09
C LEU A 161 11.72 -11.52 8.21
#